data_AF-A0A7J2J4P4-F1
#
_entry.id   AF-A0A7J2J4P4-F1
#
_cell.length_a   1.000
_cell.length_b   1.000
_cell.length_c   1.000
_cell.angle_alpha   90.00
_cell.angle_beta   90.00
_cell.angle_gamma   90.00
#
_symmetry.space_group_name_H-M   'P 1'
#
loop_
_entity.id
_entity.type
_entity.pdbx_description
1 polymer ?
#
loop_
_entity_poly.entity_id
_entity_poly.type
_entity_poly.pdbx_seq_one_letter_code
_entity_poly.pdbx_strand_id
1 'polypeptide(L)'
;MFTLKYAIYFGREAKVKRIIRERHKIISFYLYVPGSENNGPWRGLVTMKARVPESLFRNFLLEEGWKEERERCYTTRSTELYYRAVIYASLLQCTRRERVPKDLIRKLPYLHLKFWGEIFSSSYSNRGWRRDLYRPVKAFREVYKIGY
;
A
#
# COMPACT_ATOMS: atom_id res chain seq x y z
N MET A 1 10.36 24.38 7.99
CA MET A 1 9.59 23.76 6.89
C MET A 1 9.44 22.28 7.22
N PHE A 2 8.24 21.86 7.66
CA PHE A 2 8.00 20.45 8.01
C PHE A 2 7.96 19.64 6.70
N THR A 3 8.86 18.68 6.56
CA THR A 3 8.93 17.86 5.34
C THR A 3 8.12 16.60 5.57
N LEU A 4 7.02 16.42 4.86
CA LEU A 4 6.16 15.24 5.00
C LEU A 4 6.97 13.96 4.70
N LYS A 5 7.20 13.14 5.72
CA LYS A 5 7.86 11.83 5.59
C LYS A 5 6.81 10.74 5.71
N TYR A 6 6.53 10.05 4.61
CA TYR A 6 5.68 8.87 4.59
C TYR A 6 6.48 7.64 4.96
N ALA A 7 5.84 6.70 5.67
CA ALA A 7 6.49 5.48 6.09
C ALA A 7 5.59 4.25 5.92
N ILE A 8 6.21 3.14 5.54
CA ILE A 8 5.62 1.81 5.49
C ILE A 8 6.40 0.93 6.45
N TYR A 9 5.70 0.28 7.37
CA TYR A 9 6.28 -0.72 8.26
C TYR A 9 5.67 -2.09 7.99
N PHE A 10 6.50 -3.09 7.78
CA PHE A 10 6.08 -4.48 7.65
C PHE A 10 5.98 -5.13 9.03
N GLY A 11 4.75 -5.41 9.45
CA GLY A 11 4.46 -6.03 10.74
C GLY A 11 4.85 -7.51 10.80
N ARG A 12 5.33 -7.94 11.97
CA ARG A 12 5.42 -9.36 12.32
C ARG A 12 4.03 -9.88 12.70
N GLU A 13 3.18 -10.20 11.73
CA GLU A 13 2.01 -11.03 12.04
C GLU A 13 2.45 -12.51 12.16
N ALA A 14 1.87 -13.22 13.14
CA ALA A 14 2.00 -14.67 13.25
C ALA A 14 1.65 -15.29 11.89
N LYS A 15 2.54 -16.13 11.37
CA LYS A 15 2.41 -16.79 10.05
C LYS A 15 0.96 -17.21 9.83
N VAL A 16 0.21 -16.47 9.01
CA VAL A 16 -1.10 -16.94 8.59
C VAL A 16 -0.80 -18.16 7.73
N LYS A 17 -1.13 -19.37 8.24
CA LYS A 17 -1.01 -20.67 7.55
C LYS A 17 -1.95 -20.78 6.34
N ARG A 18 -2.08 -19.72 5.54
CA ARG A 18 -2.71 -19.77 4.22
C ARG A 18 -1.68 -19.35 3.19
N ILE A 19 -0.87 -20.34 2.84
CA ILE A 19 -0.06 -20.41 1.64
C ILE A 19 -1.04 -20.22 0.48
N ILE A 20 -1.14 -19.00 -0.05
CA ILE A 20 -1.76 -18.84 -1.37
C ILE A 20 -0.73 -19.39 -2.33
N ARG A 21 -0.96 -20.63 -2.80
CA ARG A 21 -0.25 -21.29 -3.90
C ARG A 21 1.24 -20.91 -3.96
N GLU A 22 1.99 -21.50 -3.03
CA GLU A 22 3.42 -21.87 -3.12
C GLU A 22 4.53 -20.81 -3.32
N ARG A 23 4.31 -19.53 -3.61
CA ARG A 23 5.44 -18.60 -3.89
C ARG A 23 5.66 -17.41 -2.95
N HIS A 24 4.64 -16.92 -2.25
CA HIS A 24 4.76 -15.67 -1.51
C HIS A 24 4.18 -15.73 -0.10
N LYS A 25 4.97 -15.30 0.89
CA LYS A 25 4.53 -15.11 2.27
C LYS A 25 3.63 -13.87 2.36
N ILE A 26 2.45 -14.01 2.97
CA ILE A 26 1.54 -12.87 3.23
C ILE A 26 1.95 -12.20 4.53
N ILE A 27 2.03 -10.88 4.52
CA ILE A 27 2.30 -10.08 5.71
C ILE A 27 1.33 -8.90 5.81
N SER A 28 1.10 -8.46 7.04
CA SER A 28 0.46 -7.18 7.28
C SER A 28 1.49 -6.07 7.22
N PHE A 29 1.15 -4.97 6.56
CA PHE A 29 1.90 -3.74 6.66
C PHE A 29 1.01 -2.60 7.12
N TYR A 30 1.66 -1.58 7.65
CA TYR A 30 1.06 -0.38 8.19
C TYR A 30 1.63 0.80 7.42
N LEU A 31 0.76 1.56 6.78
CA LEU A 31 1.10 2.82 6.15
C LEU A 31 0.86 3.93 7.18
N TYR A 32 1.87 4.77 7.33
CA TYR A 32 1.85 5.93 8.21
C TYR A 32 1.94 7.20 7.37
N VAL A 33 1.07 8.14 7.72
CA VAL A 33 1.20 9.55 7.33
C VAL A 33 1.77 10.29 8.55
N PRO A 34 2.68 11.25 8.37
CA PRO A 34 3.30 11.94 9.49
C PRO A 34 2.24 12.63 10.36
N GLY A 35 2.21 12.26 11.64
CA GLY A 35 1.83 13.16 12.72
C GLY A 35 3.10 13.88 13.18
N SER A 36 2.97 15.09 13.73
CA SER A 36 4.07 15.97 14.15
C SER A 36 5.33 15.23 14.66
N GLU A 37 6.52 15.68 14.24
CA GLU A 37 7.84 15.07 14.51
C GLU A 37 8.18 14.79 16.00
N ASN A 38 7.38 15.31 16.94
CA ASN A 38 7.70 15.32 18.37
C ASN A 38 7.38 14.05 19.17
N ASN A 39 6.87 12.98 18.57
CA ASN A 39 6.36 11.83 19.34
C ASN A 39 6.92 10.48 18.88
N GLY A 40 8.20 10.23 19.13
CA GLY A 40 8.83 8.92 18.93
C GLY A 40 8.92 8.48 17.46
N PRO A 41 9.68 7.42 17.15
CA PRO A 41 10.07 7.16 15.77
C PRO A 41 8.90 6.79 14.84
N TRP A 42 7.71 6.39 15.36
CA TRP A 42 6.60 5.90 14.51
C TRP A 42 5.18 6.15 15.07
N ARG A 43 4.92 7.24 15.82
CA ARG A 43 3.53 7.61 16.21
C ARG A 43 2.85 8.50 15.15
N GLY A 44 2.92 8.09 13.88
CA GLY A 44 2.08 8.65 12.82
C GLY A 44 0.67 8.07 12.87
N LEU A 45 -0.32 8.75 12.27
CA LEU A 45 -1.64 8.17 12.09
C LEU A 45 -1.50 6.96 11.15
N VAL A 46 -1.89 5.77 11.61
CA VAL A 46 -2.00 4.59 10.73
C VAL A 46 -3.13 4.86 9.76
N THR A 47 -2.80 5.19 8.52
CA THR A 47 -3.79 5.48 7.48
C THR A 47 -4.28 4.22 6.78
N MET A 48 -3.48 3.15 6.82
CA MET A 48 -3.84 1.89 6.20
C MET A 48 -3.16 0.71 6.87
N LYS A 49 -3.94 -0.32 7.21
CA LYS A 49 -3.43 -1.65 7.54
C LYS A 49 -3.86 -2.62 6.43
N ALA A 50 -2.89 -3.21 5.75
CA ALA A 50 -3.17 -4.09 4.61
C ALA A 50 -2.37 -5.40 4.62
N ARG A 51 -2.97 -6.48 4.11
CA ARG A 51 -2.38 -7.83 4.01
C ARG A 51 -2.03 -8.15 2.57
N VAL A 52 -0.73 -8.16 2.26
CA VAL A 52 -0.20 -8.32 0.90
C VAL A 52 0.92 -9.37 0.84
N PRO A 53 1.20 -9.94 -0.35
CA PRO A 53 2.38 -10.78 -0.56
C PRO A 53 3.67 -9.96 -0.35
N GLU A 54 4.50 -10.37 0.62
CA GLU A 54 5.68 -9.64 1.12
C GLU A 54 6.64 -9.25 0.00
N SER A 55 7.12 -10.22 -0.77
CA SER A 55 8.13 -9.95 -1.80
C SER A 55 7.58 -9.16 -2.98
N LEU A 56 6.32 -9.34 -3.38
CA LEU A 56 5.72 -8.53 -4.46
C LEU A 56 5.60 -7.07 -4.07
N PHE A 57 5.22 -6.80 -2.82
CA PHE A 57 5.08 -5.42 -2.34
C PHE A 57 6.44 -4.79 -2.06
N ARG A 58 7.36 -5.51 -1.41
CA ARG A 58 8.73 -5.04 -1.16
C ARG A 58 9.45 -4.68 -2.45
N ASN A 59 9.41 -5.55 -3.46
CA ASN A 59 10.06 -5.30 -4.75
C ASN A 59 9.46 -4.06 -5.42
N PHE A 60 8.14 -3.88 -5.37
CA PHE A 60 7.50 -2.68 -5.89
C PHE A 60 7.99 -1.41 -5.19
N LEU A 61 8.06 -1.39 -3.86
CA LEU A 61 8.55 -0.21 -3.11
C LEU A 61 9.99 0.15 -3.49
N LEU A 62 10.87 -0.86 -3.58
CA LEU A 62 12.26 -0.67 -3.98
C LEU A 62 12.38 -0.17 -5.43
N GLU A 63 11.63 -0.77 -6.37
CA GLU A 63 11.57 -0.34 -7.78
C GLU A 63 11.08 1.11 -7.93
N GLU A 64 10.13 1.53 -7.09
CA GLU A 64 9.60 2.90 -7.06
C GLU A 64 10.53 3.91 -6.36
N GLY A 65 11.66 3.46 -5.80
CA GLY A 65 12.64 4.34 -5.14
C GLY A 65 12.34 4.68 -3.68
N TRP A 66 11.54 3.88 -2.99
CA TRP A 66 11.41 3.99 -1.53
C TRP A 66 12.73 3.62 -0.85
N LYS A 67 13.13 4.39 0.17
CA LYS A 67 14.35 4.13 0.93
C LYS A 67 14.08 3.19 2.09
N GLU A 68 14.80 2.08 2.14
CA GLU A 68 14.84 1.21 3.33
C GLU A 68 15.72 1.88 4.40
N GLU A 69 15.14 2.32 5.51
CA GLU A 69 15.87 3.04 6.59
C GLU A 69 16.28 2.08 7.72
N ARG A 70 15.44 1.09 8.00
CA ARG A 70 15.65 0.03 8.98
C ARG A 70 15.06 -1.26 8.42
N GLU A 71 15.46 -2.41 8.94
CA GLU A 71 14.88 -3.69 8.56
C GLU A 71 13.34 -3.57 8.62
N ARG A 72 12.66 -3.79 7.47
CA ARG A 72 11.19 -3.75 7.33
C ARG A 72 10.53 -2.36 7.35
N CYS A 73 11.30 -1.29 7.27
CA CYS A 73 10.78 0.08 7.23
C CYS A 73 11.24 0.82 5.97
N TYR A 74 10.25 1.29 5.21
CA TYR A 74 10.44 2.01 3.95
C TYR A 74 9.90 3.40 4.08
N THR A 75 10.63 4.40 3.60
CA THR A 75 10.21 5.79 3.69
C THR A 75 10.35 6.52 2.37
N THR A 76 9.51 7.51 2.18
CA THR A 76 9.56 8.41 1.02
C THR A 76 9.10 9.81 1.44
N ARG A 77 9.59 10.82 0.70
CA ARG A 77 9.08 12.21 0.78
C ARG A 77 8.13 12.53 -0.37
N SER A 78 7.98 11.63 -1.33
CA SER A 78 7.09 11.82 -2.48
C SER A 78 5.68 11.36 -2.15
N THR A 79 4.75 12.31 -2.22
CA THR A 79 3.31 12.07 -2.11
C THR A 79 2.80 11.18 -3.26
N GLU A 80 3.40 11.26 -4.45
CA GLU A 80 3.03 10.38 -5.56
C GLU A 80 3.36 8.91 -5.25
N LEU A 81 4.57 8.66 -4.76
CA LEU A 81 5.03 7.32 -4.40
C LEU A 81 4.17 6.74 -3.26
N TYR A 82 3.76 7.58 -2.31
CA TYR A 82 2.77 7.23 -1.30
C TYR A 82 1.47 6.71 -1.92
N TYR A 83 0.84 7.47 -2.82
CA TYR A 83 -0.42 7.06 -3.44
C TYR A 83 -0.28 5.82 -4.34
N ARG A 84 0.84 5.68 -5.06
CA ARG A 84 1.14 4.47 -5.83
C ARG A 84 1.20 3.23 -4.93
N ALA A 85 1.86 3.34 -3.77
CA ALA A 85 1.92 2.26 -2.79
C ALA A 85 0.53 1.91 -2.22
N VAL A 86 -0.31 2.91 -1.92
CA VAL A 86 -1.70 2.70 -1.48
C VAL A 86 -2.51 1.92 -2.52
N ILE A 87 -2.48 2.37 -3.78
CA ILE A 87 -3.23 1.75 -4.87
C ILE A 87 -2.75 0.31 -5.08
N TYR A 88 -1.44 0.11 -5.22
CA TYR A 88 -0.86 -1.20 -5.46
C TYR A 88 -1.18 -2.19 -4.34
N ALA A 89 -1.06 -1.76 -3.08
CA ALA A 89 -1.43 -2.57 -1.94
C ALA A 89 -2.91 -2.95 -1.90
N SER A 90 -3.80 -2.01 -2.25
CA SER A 90 -5.25 -2.26 -2.29
C SER A 90 -5.62 -3.32 -3.32
N LEU A 91 -5.00 -3.25 -4.50
CA LEU A 91 -5.16 -4.25 -5.55
C LEU A 91 -4.60 -5.61 -5.11
N LEU A 92 -3.41 -5.64 -4.49
CA LEU A 92 -2.81 -6.87 -3.97
C LEU A 92 -3.64 -7.49 -2.85
N GLN A 93 -4.16 -6.70 -1.91
CA GLN A 93 -5.01 -7.20 -0.83
C GLN A 93 -6.30 -7.81 -1.37
N CYS A 94 -6.91 -7.17 -2.36
CA CYS A 94 -8.17 -7.63 -2.94
C CYS A 94 -7.99 -8.86 -3.83
N THR A 95 -6.94 -8.94 -4.64
CA THR A 95 -6.74 -10.01 -5.62
C THR A 95 -5.84 -11.13 -5.09
N ARG A 96 -4.80 -10.79 -4.31
CA ARG A 96 -3.68 -11.65 -3.91
C ARG A 96 -3.01 -12.35 -5.09
N ARG A 97 -3.01 -11.72 -6.27
CA ARG A 97 -2.42 -12.25 -7.50
C ARG A 97 -1.14 -11.49 -7.86
N GLU A 98 -0.21 -12.17 -8.53
CA GLU A 98 1.03 -11.57 -9.04
C GLU A 98 0.79 -10.54 -10.16
N ARG A 99 -0.29 -10.69 -10.93
CA ARG A 99 -0.60 -9.89 -12.13
C ARG A 99 -1.20 -8.51 -11.83
N VAL A 100 -0.83 -7.84 -10.74
CA VAL A 100 -1.26 -6.44 -10.54
C VAL A 100 -0.48 -5.55 -11.51
N PRO A 101 -1.15 -4.71 -12.34
CA PRO A 101 -0.49 -3.97 -13.42
C PRO A 101 0.33 -2.79 -12.89
N LYS A 102 1.57 -3.06 -12.43
CA LYS A 102 2.50 -2.04 -11.91
C LYS A 102 2.69 -0.88 -12.88
N ASP A 103 2.85 -1.17 -14.17
CA ASP A 103 3.12 -0.15 -15.19
C ASP A 103 1.95 0.79 -15.44
N LEU A 104 0.71 0.31 -15.28
CA LEU A 104 -0.46 1.17 -15.30
C LEU A 104 -0.37 2.18 -14.15
N ILE A 105 -0.11 1.71 -12.93
CA ILE A 105 -0.03 2.56 -11.73
C ILE A 105 1.08 3.61 -11.87
N ARG A 106 2.24 3.24 -12.44
CA ARG A 106 3.35 4.15 -12.72
C ARG A 106 3.00 5.27 -13.70
N LYS A 107 2.16 4.96 -14.69
CA LYS A 107 1.74 5.89 -15.74
C LYS A 107 0.55 6.77 -15.35
N LEU A 108 -0.09 6.51 -14.21
CA LEU A 108 -1.22 7.33 -13.77
C LEU A 108 -0.77 8.77 -13.46
N PRO A 109 -1.50 9.78 -13.95
CA PRO A 109 -1.23 11.17 -13.59
C PRO A 109 -1.52 11.40 -12.09
N TYR A 110 -0.85 12.38 -11.50
CA TYR A 110 -0.94 12.67 -10.06
C TYR A 110 -2.38 12.83 -9.56
N LEU A 111 -3.24 13.52 -10.32
CA LEU A 111 -4.65 13.72 -9.95
C LEU A 111 -5.38 12.39 -9.75
N HIS A 112 -5.12 11.42 -10.62
CA HIS A 112 -5.72 10.08 -10.54
C HIS A 112 -5.11 9.29 -9.37
N LEU A 113 -3.80 9.39 -9.16
CA LEU A 113 -3.14 8.78 -8.00
C LEU A 113 -3.74 9.29 -6.69
N LYS A 114 -3.91 10.61 -6.57
CA LYS A 114 -4.49 11.25 -5.39
C LYS A 114 -5.94 10.81 -5.18
N PHE A 115 -6.79 10.92 -6.21
CA PHE A 115 -8.20 10.55 -6.14
C PHE A 115 -8.40 9.09 -5.69
N TRP A 116 -7.75 8.14 -6.37
CA TRP A 116 -7.89 6.72 -6.02
C TRP A 116 -7.19 6.39 -4.70
N GLY A 117 -6.05 7.01 -4.42
CA GLY A 117 -5.35 6.87 -3.15
C GLY A 117 -6.20 7.28 -1.96
N GLU A 118 -6.91 8.41 -2.05
CA GLU A 118 -7.83 8.89 -1.01
C GLU A 118 -9.04 7.96 -0.84
N ILE A 119 -9.64 7.47 -1.94
CA ILE A 119 -10.72 6.48 -1.88
C ILE A 119 -10.26 5.21 -1.16
N PHE A 120 -9.10 4.67 -1.53
CA PHE A 120 -8.58 3.45 -0.91
C PHE A 120 -8.24 3.69 0.57
N SER A 121 -7.49 4.74 0.90
CA SER A 121 -7.18 5.09 2.29
C SER A 121 -8.45 5.26 3.15
N SER A 122 -9.48 5.91 2.61
CA SER A 122 -10.78 6.06 3.28
C SER A 122 -11.50 4.73 3.47
N SER A 123 -11.37 3.82 2.51
CA SER A 123 -11.93 2.48 2.61
C SER A 123 -11.27 1.66 3.73
N TYR A 124 -9.98 1.87 4.01
CA TYR A 124 -9.28 1.19 5.10
C TYR A 124 -9.56 1.77 6.48
N SER A 125 -9.77 3.08 6.60
CA SER A 125 -9.99 3.74 7.90
C SER A 125 -11.33 3.36 8.54
N ASN A 126 -12.33 2.98 7.76
CA ASN A 126 -13.66 2.70 8.29
C ASN A 126 -13.74 1.39 9.10
N ARG A 127 -13.11 0.28 8.67
CA ARG A 127 -13.12 -1.02 9.39
C ARG A 127 -11.88 -1.90 9.15
N GLY A 128 -11.00 -1.53 8.22
CA GLY A 128 -9.82 -2.33 7.85
C GLY A 128 -10.15 -3.68 7.20
N TRP A 129 -11.37 -3.89 6.73
CA TRP A 129 -11.79 -5.17 6.17
C TRP A 129 -11.49 -5.24 4.67
N ARG A 130 -10.97 -6.38 4.22
CA ARG A 130 -10.73 -6.64 2.79
C ARG A 130 -11.97 -6.43 1.93
N ARG A 131 -13.16 -6.69 2.46
CA ARG A 131 -14.44 -6.56 1.74
C ARG A 131 -14.76 -5.11 1.37
N ASP A 132 -14.29 -4.15 2.15
CA ASP A 132 -14.54 -2.72 1.90
C ASP A 132 -13.81 -2.24 0.64
N LEU A 133 -12.75 -2.95 0.23
CA LEU A 133 -12.01 -2.68 -1.01
C LEU A 133 -12.66 -3.26 -2.25
N TYR A 134 -13.66 -4.15 -2.13
CA TYR A 134 -14.21 -4.83 -3.30
C TYR A 134 -14.87 -3.85 -4.28
N ARG A 135 -15.66 -2.90 -3.77
CA ARG A 135 -16.31 -1.88 -4.60
C ARG A 135 -15.28 -0.90 -5.20
N PRO A 136 -14.38 -0.26 -4.42
CA PRO A 136 -13.32 0.60 -4.95
C PRO A 136 -12.42 -0.10 -5.98
N VAL A 137 -11.99 -1.34 -5.72
CA VAL A 137 -11.13 -2.09 -6.64
C VAL A 137 -11.89 -2.43 -7.92
N LYS A 138 -13.18 -2.81 -7.83
CA LYS A 138 -14.01 -3.06 -9.02
C LYS A 138 -14.11 -1.80 -9.88
N ALA A 139 -14.46 -0.66 -9.28
CA ALA A 139 -14.57 0.61 -10.00
C ALA A 139 -13.24 1.04 -10.64
N PHE A 140 -12.13 0.94 -9.91
CA PHE A 140 -10.80 1.21 -10.45
C PHE A 140 -10.51 0.35 -11.69
N ARG A 141 -10.82 -0.94 -11.61
CA ARG A 141 -10.61 -1.88 -12.73
C ARG A 141 -11.48 -1.54 -13.93
N GLU A 142 -12.72 -1.09 -13.73
CA GLU A 142 -13.62 -0.69 -14.81
C GLU A 142 -13.10 0.56 -15.53
N VAL A 143 -12.70 1.59 -14.76
CA VAL A 143 -12.17 2.85 -15.31
C VAL A 143 -10.92 2.62 -16.16
N TYR A 144 -10.00 1.76 -15.70
CA TYR A 144 -8.75 1.47 -16.41
C TYR A 144 -8.76 0.18 -17.23
N LYS A 145 -9.93 -0.44 -17.43
CA LYS A 145 -10.12 -1.66 -18.23
C LYS A 145 -9.17 -2.82 -17.85
N ILE A 146 -8.97 -3.05 -16.55
CA ILE A 146 -8.06 -4.09 -16.03
C ILE A 146 -8.77 -5.46 -15.98
N GLY A 147 -8.54 -6.27 -17.01
CA GLY A 147 -8.99 -7.66 -17.10
C GLY A 147 -8.12 -8.64 -16.30
N TYR A 148 -8.71 -9.77 -15.87
CA TYR A 148 -8.02 -10.91 -15.24
C TYR A 148 -8.54 -12.23 -15.76
#